data_AF-A0A0M9F4I8-F1
#
_entry.id   AF-A0A0M9F4I8-F1
#
_cell.length_a   1.000
_cell.length_b   1.000
_cell.length_c   1.000
_cell.angle_alpha   90.00
_cell.angle_beta   90.00
_cell.angle_gamma   90.00
#
_symmetry.space_group_name_H-M   'P 1'
#
loop_
_entity.id
_entity.type
_entity.pdbx_description
1 polymer ?
#
loop_
_entity_poly.entity_id
_entity_poly.type
_entity_poly.pdbx_seq_one_letter_code
_entity_poly.pdbx_strand_id
1 'polypeptide(L)'
;MDSASSTNLLDKHNKLIFEILRSYRDLMNCATIQGMDRDNQNDFEAQTTKLNYRDPETMVAAEIRTQRKFDQLHDNIKELLALSRTIKELWVFGPLDRADGHRQEKEVQIDRDVQEVSRLLDNFDMNAMRELAERFGGTYEPQVAAASSVAATTQPTEPAPTTGN
;
A
#
# COMPACT_ATOMS: atom_id res chain seq x y z
N MET A 1 14.80 -3.51 14.26
CA MET A 1 14.80 -4.99 14.15
C MET A 1 14.40 -5.33 12.71
N ASP A 2 15.18 -4.83 11.74
CA ASP A 2 14.61 -4.41 10.42
C ASP A 2 15.08 -5.27 9.24
N SER A 3 15.88 -6.31 9.51
CA SER A 3 16.38 -7.24 8.48
C SER A 3 15.32 -8.24 8.00
N ALA A 4 14.22 -8.43 8.74
CA ALA A 4 13.20 -9.43 8.42
C ALA A 4 12.27 -9.01 7.26
N SER A 5 12.04 -7.72 7.08
CA SER A 5 11.19 -7.18 6.01
C SER A 5 11.91 -7.13 4.66
N SER A 6 13.22 -6.84 4.65
CA SER A 6 14.05 -6.84 3.44
C SER A 6 14.34 -8.26 2.92
N THR A 7 14.60 -9.23 3.80
CA THR A 7 14.73 -10.65 3.42
C THR A 7 13.43 -11.21 2.86
N ASN A 8 12.28 -10.86 3.45
CA ASN A 8 10.97 -11.29 2.93
C ASN A 8 10.69 -10.76 1.51
N LEU A 9 11.07 -9.51 1.22
CA LEU A 9 10.86 -8.89 -0.08
C LEU A 9 11.74 -9.52 -1.17
N LEU A 10 13.01 -9.79 -0.83
CA LEU A 10 13.96 -10.44 -1.72
C LEU A 10 13.57 -11.90 -1.99
N ASP A 11 13.09 -12.62 -0.96
CA ASP A 11 12.54 -13.97 -1.12
C ASP A 11 11.28 -13.98 -1.98
N LYS A 12 10.38 -13.00 -1.79
CA LYS A 12 9.18 -12.85 -2.62
C LYS A 12 9.54 -12.56 -4.08
N HIS A 13 10.50 -11.68 -4.32
CA HIS A 13 11.02 -11.38 -5.66
C HIS A 13 11.61 -12.63 -6.32
N ASN A 14 12.47 -13.37 -5.62
CA ASN A 14 13.09 -14.58 -6.15
C ASN A 14 12.06 -15.68 -6.44
N LYS A 15 11.06 -15.83 -5.57
CA LYS A 15 9.93 -16.73 -5.80
C LYS A 15 9.15 -16.35 -7.06
N LEU A 16 8.85 -15.07 -7.26
CA LEU A 16 8.15 -14.59 -8.45
C LEU A 16 8.95 -14.84 -9.73
N ILE A 17 10.26 -14.58 -9.73
CA ILE A 17 11.13 -14.89 -10.88
C ILE A 17 11.11 -16.39 -11.18
N PHE A 18 11.24 -17.24 -10.16
CA PHE A 18 11.16 -18.69 -10.34
C PHE A 18 9.83 -19.12 -10.95
N GLU A 19 8.71 -18.60 -10.44
CA GLU A 19 7.38 -18.91 -10.95
C GLU A 19 7.15 -18.40 -12.39
N ILE A 20 7.71 -17.24 -12.75
CA ILE A 20 7.69 -16.72 -14.12
C ILE A 20 8.46 -17.65 -15.07
N LEU A 21 9.70 -17.99 -14.73
CA LEU A 21 10.54 -18.87 -15.56
C LEU A 21 9.93 -20.27 -15.69
N ARG A 22 9.39 -20.80 -14.59
CA ARG A 22 8.69 -22.09 -14.56
C ARG A 22 7.44 -22.06 -15.43
N SER A 23 6.60 -21.03 -15.29
CA SER A 23 5.39 -20.87 -16.09
C SER A 23 5.71 -20.73 -17.57
N TYR A 24 6.72 -19.93 -17.92
CA TYR A 24 7.16 -19.76 -19.31
C TYR A 24 7.64 -21.08 -19.93
N ARG A 25 8.46 -21.85 -19.22
CA ARG A 25 8.88 -23.18 -19.67
C ARG A 25 7.69 -24.12 -19.84
N ASP A 26 6.79 -24.17 -18.86
CA ASP A 26 5.59 -25.00 -18.93
C ASP A 26 4.69 -24.60 -20.10
N LEU A 27 4.56 -23.30 -20.39
CA LEU A 27 3.82 -22.75 -21.53
C LEU A 27 4.47 -23.17 -22.85
N MET A 28 5.79 -23.02 -22.97
CA MET A 28 6.54 -23.44 -24.16
C MET A 28 6.39 -24.94 -24.41
N ASN A 29 6.46 -25.77 -23.37
CA ASN A 29 6.18 -27.20 -23.49
C ASN A 29 4.74 -27.47 -23.97
N CYS A 30 3.75 -26.74 -23.46
CA CYS A 30 2.37 -26.91 -23.94
C CYS A 30 2.24 -26.51 -25.42
N ALA A 31 2.96 -25.49 -25.88
CA ALA A 31 2.91 -25.00 -27.26
C ALA A 31 3.71 -25.89 -28.23
N THR A 32 4.87 -26.41 -27.85
CA THR A 32 5.72 -27.22 -28.75
C THR A 32 5.26 -28.66 -28.87
N ILE A 33 4.68 -29.25 -27.81
CA ILE A 33 4.15 -30.62 -27.86
C ILE A 33 2.93 -30.70 -28.81
N GLN A 34 2.20 -29.59 -29.06
CA GLN A 34 1.14 -29.52 -30.08
C GLN A 34 1.64 -29.78 -31.52
N GLY A 35 2.94 -29.60 -31.79
CA GLY A 35 3.52 -29.73 -33.13
C GLY A 35 4.30 -31.02 -33.40
N MET A 36 4.62 -31.82 -32.38
CA MET A 36 5.56 -32.95 -32.49
C MET A 36 4.91 -34.32 -32.83
N ASP A 37 3.58 -34.45 -32.79
CA ASP A 37 2.89 -35.76 -32.88
C ASP A 37 2.36 -36.10 -34.29
N ARG A 38 2.80 -35.39 -35.35
CA ARG A 38 2.27 -35.62 -36.71
C ARG A 38 2.98 -36.69 -37.54
N ASP A 39 4.29 -36.89 -37.36
CA ASP A 39 5.09 -37.66 -38.34
C ASP A 39 5.77 -38.94 -37.83
N ASN A 40 5.99 -39.15 -36.51
CA ASN A 40 6.75 -40.30 -36.00
C ASN A 40 6.03 -41.08 -34.88
N GLN A 41 5.40 -42.21 -35.25
CA GLN A 41 4.62 -43.09 -34.36
C GLN A 41 5.46 -43.85 -33.31
N ASN A 42 6.79 -43.88 -33.45
CA ASN A 42 7.68 -44.77 -32.69
C ASN A 42 8.62 -44.07 -31.69
N ASP A 43 8.50 -42.75 -31.50
CA ASP A 43 9.36 -42.04 -30.55
C ASP A 43 8.88 -42.26 -29.11
N PHE A 44 9.58 -43.15 -28.40
CA PHE A 44 9.29 -43.56 -27.02
C PHE A 44 9.37 -42.37 -26.03
N GLU A 45 10.15 -41.33 -26.33
CA GLU A 45 10.21 -40.10 -25.50
C GLU A 45 8.90 -39.29 -25.57
N ALA A 46 8.27 -39.17 -26.75
CA ALA A 46 6.95 -38.56 -26.90
C ALA A 46 5.87 -39.34 -26.12
N GLN A 47 6.08 -40.63 -25.91
CA GLN A 47 5.18 -41.54 -25.21
C GLN A 47 5.22 -41.42 -23.67
N THR A 48 6.28 -40.83 -23.11
CA THR A 48 6.38 -40.55 -21.67
C THR A 48 5.76 -39.21 -21.27
N THR A 49 5.70 -38.26 -22.21
CA THR A 49 5.13 -36.91 -22.02
C THR A 49 3.71 -36.80 -22.61
N LYS A 50 3.00 -37.93 -22.71
CA LYS A 50 1.68 -38.11 -23.37
C LYS A 50 0.66 -37.01 -23.05
N LEU A 51 0.66 -35.96 -23.87
CA LEU A 51 -0.58 -35.53 -24.51
C LEU A 51 -0.57 -36.18 -25.88
N ASN A 52 -1.27 -37.31 -26.04
CA ASN A 52 -1.60 -37.82 -27.37
C ASN A 52 -2.45 -36.73 -28.03
N TYR A 53 -1.98 -36.06 -29.10
CA TYR A 53 -2.77 -35.03 -29.80
C TYR A 53 -3.69 -35.64 -30.87
N ARG A 54 -3.74 -36.98 -30.92
CA ARG A 54 -4.56 -37.76 -31.84
C ARG A 54 -6.06 -37.67 -31.55
N ASP A 55 -6.46 -37.36 -30.32
CA ASP A 55 -7.86 -37.25 -29.91
C ASP A 55 -8.30 -35.77 -29.85
N PRO A 56 -9.39 -35.36 -30.53
CA PRO A 56 -9.88 -33.98 -30.45
C PRO A 56 -10.13 -33.50 -29.01
N GLU A 57 -10.49 -34.38 -28.07
CA GLU A 57 -10.68 -33.99 -26.66
C GLU A 57 -9.37 -33.61 -25.96
N THR A 58 -8.28 -34.30 -26.26
CA THR A 58 -6.96 -34.02 -25.66
C THR A 58 -6.31 -32.78 -26.28
N MET A 59 -6.62 -32.47 -27.54
CA MET A 59 -6.21 -31.22 -28.20
C MET A 59 -6.87 -30.00 -27.54
N VAL A 60 -8.18 -30.05 -27.28
CA VAL A 60 -8.90 -28.98 -26.56
C VAL A 60 -8.37 -28.84 -25.13
N ALA A 61 -8.10 -29.96 -24.45
CA ALA A 61 -7.50 -29.93 -23.11
C ALA A 61 -6.10 -29.28 -23.10
N ALA A 62 -5.31 -29.46 -24.15
CA ALA A 62 -4.02 -28.83 -24.31
C ALA A 62 -4.12 -27.32 -24.57
N GLU A 63 -5.10 -26.89 -25.36
CA GLU A 63 -5.39 -25.47 -25.59
C GLU A 63 -5.79 -24.78 -24.27
N ILE A 64 -6.72 -25.37 -23.53
CA ILE A 64 -7.14 -24.88 -22.20
C ILE A 64 -5.95 -24.84 -21.23
N ARG A 65 -5.07 -25.85 -21.28
CA ARG A 65 -3.86 -25.88 -20.46
C ARG A 65 -2.88 -24.75 -20.83
N THR A 66 -2.70 -24.49 -22.12
CA THR A 66 -1.83 -23.42 -22.64
C THR A 66 -2.37 -22.06 -22.18
N GLN A 67 -3.67 -21.83 -22.34
CA GLN A 67 -4.31 -20.59 -21.90
C GLN A 67 -4.16 -20.37 -20.39
N ARG A 68 -4.44 -21.40 -19.58
CA ARG A 68 -4.27 -21.31 -18.11
C ARG A 68 -2.82 -20.97 -17.72
N LYS A 69 -1.84 -21.52 -18.41
CA LYS A 69 -0.41 -21.23 -18.15
C LYS A 69 -0.03 -19.80 -18.55
N PHE A 70 -0.63 -19.28 -19.62
CA PHE A 70 -0.48 -17.88 -20.01
C PHE A 70 -1.08 -16.94 -18.95
N ASP A 71 -2.29 -17.22 -18.48
CA ASP A 71 -2.94 -16.43 -17.43
C ASP A 71 -2.10 -16.42 -16.13
N GLN A 72 -1.57 -17.60 -15.74
CA GLN A 72 -0.67 -17.73 -14.59
C GLN A 72 0.61 -16.90 -14.76
N LEU A 73 1.21 -16.89 -15.94
CA LEU A 73 2.40 -16.08 -16.24
C LEU A 73 2.08 -14.58 -16.10
N HIS A 74 0.96 -14.15 -16.66
CA HIS A 74 0.52 -12.77 -16.61
C HIS A 74 0.25 -12.29 -15.18
N ASP A 75 -0.38 -13.11 -14.34
CA ASP A 75 -0.61 -12.78 -12.93
C ASP A 75 0.69 -12.68 -12.14
N ASN A 76 1.67 -13.56 -12.40
CA ASN A 76 3.00 -13.46 -11.77
C ASN A 76 3.73 -12.17 -12.16
N ILE A 77 3.62 -11.73 -13.42
CA ILE A 77 4.19 -10.46 -13.89
C ILE A 77 3.51 -9.26 -13.21
N LYS A 78 2.18 -9.29 -13.06
CA LYS A 78 1.45 -8.27 -12.30
C LYS A 78 1.90 -8.21 -10.84
N GLU A 79 2.09 -9.36 -10.20
CA GLU A 79 2.58 -9.41 -8.82
C GLU A 79 4.01 -8.87 -8.70
N LEU A 80 4.88 -9.13 -9.68
CA LEU A 80 6.22 -8.52 -9.75
C LEU A 80 6.16 -7.00 -9.92
N LEU A 81 5.26 -6.49 -10.76
CA LEU A 81 5.02 -5.05 -10.92
C LEU A 81 4.51 -4.42 -9.62
N ALA A 82 3.58 -5.08 -8.92
CA ALA A 82 3.11 -4.64 -7.62
C ALA A 82 4.24 -4.59 -6.59
N LEU A 83 5.11 -5.60 -6.56
CA LEU A 83 6.31 -5.62 -5.71
C LEU A 83 7.27 -4.47 -6.07
N SER A 84 7.48 -4.19 -7.36
CA SER A 84 8.30 -3.04 -7.77
C SER A 84 7.72 -1.70 -7.29
N ARG A 85 6.40 -1.59 -7.24
CA ARG A 85 5.71 -0.42 -6.68
C ARG A 85 5.93 -0.32 -5.18
N THR A 86 5.81 -1.41 -4.42
CA THR A 86 6.06 -1.37 -2.96
C THR A 86 7.53 -1.05 -2.65
N ILE A 87 8.48 -1.55 -3.45
CA ILE A 87 9.88 -1.14 -3.36
C ILE A 87 9.99 0.37 -3.58
N LYS A 88 9.44 0.89 -4.68
CA LYS A 88 9.49 2.34 -4.95
C LYS A 88 8.84 3.16 -3.84
N GLU A 89 7.73 2.70 -3.28
CA GLU A 89 7.08 3.33 -2.13
C GLU A 89 7.99 3.33 -0.90
N LEU A 90 8.70 2.24 -0.59
CA LEU A 90 9.72 2.19 0.46
C LEU A 90 10.88 3.19 0.22
N TRP A 91 11.27 3.40 -1.04
CA TRP A 91 12.31 4.37 -1.39
C TRP A 91 11.82 5.82 -1.31
N VAL A 92 10.56 6.09 -1.68
CA VAL A 92 9.98 7.45 -1.71
C VAL A 92 9.48 7.90 -0.34
N PHE A 93 8.84 7.01 0.42
CA PHE A 93 8.24 7.32 1.71
C PHE A 93 9.08 6.87 2.92
N GLY A 94 10.21 6.20 2.68
CA GLY A 94 11.01 5.59 3.75
C GLY A 94 10.37 4.32 4.33
N PRO A 95 10.97 3.71 5.37
CA PRO A 95 10.38 2.54 6.01
C PRO A 95 8.96 2.89 6.44
N LEU A 96 7.99 2.08 5.97
CA LEU A 96 6.55 2.37 6.04
C LEU A 96 6.20 3.19 7.28
N ASP A 97 5.71 4.41 7.02
CA ASP A 97 5.27 5.50 7.90
C ASP A 97 4.33 5.11 9.08
N ARG A 98 4.17 3.81 9.35
CA ARG A 98 3.32 3.22 10.40
C ARG A 98 3.96 2.04 11.14
N ALA A 99 5.12 1.55 10.71
CA ALA A 99 5.77 0.37 11.31
C ALA A 99 6.84 0.73 12.35
N ASP A 100 7.35 1.96 12.34
CA ASP A 100 8.29 2.43 13.36
C ASP A 100 7.51 2.82 14.61
N GLY A 101 7.21 1.85 15.48
CA GLY A 101 6.62 2.10 16.80
C GLY A 101 7.38 3.18 17.58
N HIS A 102 8.69 3.27 17.38
CA HIS A 102 9.54 4.33 17.95
C HIS A 102 9.24 5.74 17.41
N ARG A 103 8.73 5.90 16.19
CA ARG A 103 8.34 7.22 15.67
C ARG A 103 7.01 7.66 16.26
N GLN A 104 6.06 6.73 16.44
CA GLN A 104 4.79 7.00 17.10
C GLN A 104 4.98 7.27 18.61
N GLU A 105 5.86 6.51 19.27
CA GLU A 105 6.28 6.79 20.66
C GLU A 105 6.93 8.17 20.79
N LYS A 106 7.78 8.55 19.84
CA LYS A 106 8.39 9.89 19.79
C LYS A 106 7.36 10.97 19.53
N GLU A 107 6.38 10.75 18.67
CA GLU A 107 5.30 11.70 18.41
C GLU A 107 4.46 11.93 19.67
N VAL A 108 4.08 10.86 20.37
CA VAL A 108 3.39 10.95 21.68
C VAL A 108 4.25 11.65 22.73
N GLN A 109 5.57 11.43 22.71
CA GLN A 109 6.49 12.12 23.60
C GLN A 109 6.57 13.62 23.26
N ILE A 110 6.69 13.98 21.99
CA ILE A 110 6.71 15.37 21.52
C ILE A 110 5.40 16.07 21.89
N ASP A 111 4.26 15.43 21.71
CA ASP A 111 2.96 16.01 22.11
C ASP A 111 2.88 16.30 23.61
N ARG A 112 3.41 15.38 24.44
CA ARG A 112 3.49 15.58 25.89
C ARG A 112 4.41 16.76 26.23
N ASP A 113 5.58 16.81 25.62
CA ASP A 113 6.58 17.85 25.87
C ASP A 113 6.06 19.22 25.40
N VAL A 114 5.35 19.28 24.27
CA VAL A 114 4.69 20.50 23.78
C VAL A 114 3.61 20.99 24.75
N GLN A 115 2.80 20.09 25.31
CA GLN A 115 1.82 20.45 26.32
C GLN A 115 2.48 20.97 27.61
N GLU A 116 3.60 20.39 28.02
CA GLU A 116 4.35 20.85 29.17
C GLU A 116 4.96 22.25 28.94
N VAL A 117 5.59 22.46 27.78
CA VAL A 117 6.15 23.76 27.39
C VAL A 117 5.06 24.82 27.28
N SER A 118 3.90 24.49 26.69
CA SER A 118 2.75 25.41 26.62
C SER A 118 2.30 25.84 28.01
N ARG A 119 2.13 24.88 28.93
CA ARG A 119 1.74 25.21 30.32
C ARG A 119 2.78 26.08 31.02
N LEU A 120 4.06 25.80 30.82
CA LEU A 120 5.13 26.58 31.42
C LEU A 120 5.11 28.02 30.88
N LEU A 121 4.93 28.18 29.57
CA LEU A 121 4.82 29.49 28.93
C LEU A 121 3.59 30.26 29.43
N ASP A 122 2.42 29.61 29.50
CA ASP A 122 1.20 30.20 30.06
C ASP A 122 1.41 30.69 31.49
N ASN A 123 2.11 29.91 32.33
CA ASN A 123 2.44 30.31 33.70
C ASN A 123 3.38 31.51 33.76
N PHE A 124 4.39 31.58 32.87
CA PHE A 124 5.27 32.74 32.79
C PHE A 124 4.51 33.98 32.35
N ASP A 125 3.67 33.88 31.33
CA ASP A 125 2.85 34.98 30.84
C ASP A 125 1.86 35.46 31.92
N MET A 126 1.23 34.54 32.65
CA MET A 126 0.34 34.87 33.77
C MET A 126 1.08 35.59 34.90
N ASN A 127 2.30 35.17 35.24
CA ASN A 127 3.07 35.81 36.29
C ASN A 127 3.57 37.19 35.87
N ALA A 128 4.02 37.35 34.61
CA ALA A 128 4.42 38.65 34.07
C ALA A 128 3.25 39.64 34.02
N MET A 129 2.08 39.18 33.59
CA MET A 129 0.85 39.98 33.57
C MET A 129 0.38 40.36 34.99
N ARG A 130 0.49 39.44 35.96
CA ARG A 130 0.19 39.72 37.37
C ARG A 130 1.12 40.79 37.94
N GLU A 131 2.43 40.66 37.73
CA GLU A 131 3.40 41.64 38.20
C GLU A 131 3.17 43.02 37.58
N LEU A 132 2.83 43.08 36.30
CA LEU A 132 2.48 44.32 35.63
C LEU A 132 1.22 44.95 36.23
N ALA A 133 0.18 44.16 36.45
CA ALA A 133 -1.07 44.63 37.05
C ALA A 133 -0.83 45.20 38.46
N GLU A 134 -0.07 44.48 39.30
CA GLU A 134 0.26 44.93 40.67
C GLU A 134 1.03 46.26 40.66
N ARG A 135 1.98 46.44 39.73
CA ARG A 135 2.75 47.69 39.58
C ARG A 135 1.89 48.91 39.24
N PHE A 136 0.77 48.71 38.53
CA PHE A 136 -0.16 49.77 38.16
C PHE A 136 -1.42 49.82 39.05
N GLY A 137 -1.42 49.08 40.17
CA GLY A 137 -2.51 49.08 41.15
C GLY A 137 -3.77 48.31 40.74
N GLY A 138 -3.67 47.42 39.74
CA GLY A 138 -4.73 46.54 39.29
C GLY A 138 -4.50 45.08 39.69
N THR A 139 -5.53 44.25 39.55
CA THR A 139 -5.45 42.79 39.76
C THR A 139 -5.59 42.09 38.41
N TYR A 140 -4.64 41.20 38.07
CA TYR A 140 -4.74 40.38 36.86
C TYR A 140 -5.61 39.15 37.13
N GLU A 141 -6.71 39.02 36.39
CA GLU A 141 -7.50 37.80 36.33
C GLU A 141 -7.34 37.18 34.94
N PRO A 142 -6.84 35.94 34.82
CA PRO A 142 -6.73 35.28 33.53
C PRO A 142 -8.13 35.10 32.95
N GLN A 143 -8.40 35.72 31.80
CA GLN A 143 -9.61 35.45 31.03
C GLN A 143 -9.49 34.02 30.50
N VAL A 144 -10.03 33.05 31.26
CA VAL A 144 -10.34 31.74 30.72
C VAL A 144 -11.25 32.03 29.53
N ALA A 145 -10.78 31.72 28.33
CA ALA A 145 -11.55 31.87 27.11
C ALA A 145 -12.87 31.11 27.28
N ALA A 146 -13.90 31.83 27.73
CA ALA A 146 -15.27 31.40 27.61
C ALA A 146 -15.49 31.31 26.10
N ALA A 147 -15.46 30.07 25.61
CA ALA A 147 -15.97 29.63 24.34
C ALA A 147 -15.81 30.66 23.20
N SER A 148 -14.90 30.37 22.27
CA SER A 148 -15.24 30.57 20.86
C SER A 148 -16.38 29.61 20.48
N SER A 149 -17.52 29.71 21.17
CA SER A 149 -18.84 29.38 20.66
C SER A 149 -19.21 30.51 19.72
N VAL A 150 -18.65 30.48 18.51
CA VAL A 150 -19.45 30.88 17.37
C VAL A 150 -20.49 29.78 17.24
N ALA A 151 -21.59 29.96 17.97
CA ALA A 151 -22.73 29.07 17.97
C ALA A 151 -23.24 28.94 16.53
N ALA A 152 -23.25 27.70 16.04
CA ALA A 152 -24.05 27.33 14.89
C ALA A 152 -25.53 27.40 15.28
N THR A 153 -26.27 28.36 14.74
CA THR A 153 -27.73 28.32 14.46
C THR A 153 -28.06 29.65 13.76
N THR A 154 -28.58 29.75 12.53
CA THR A 154 -29.71 29.07 11.89
C THR A 154 -29.69 29.32 10.36
N GLN A 155 -29.85 28.27 9.53
CA GLN A 155 -30.65 28.38 8.28
C GLN A 155 -32.14 28.27 8.68
N PRO A 156 -33.16 28.72 7.89
CA PRO A 156 -33.21 28.84 6.42
C PRO A 156 -33.99 30.07 5.84
N THR A 157 -33.89 30.32 4.52
CA THR A 157 -34.99 30.63 3.54
C THR A 157 -34.56 31.56 2.39
N GLU A 158 -35.03 31.21 1.18
CA GLU A 158 -35.21 32.02 -0.06
C GLU A 158 -34.06 32.14 -1.10
N PRO A 159 -34.39 32.28 -2.42
CA PRO A 159 -34.49 31.17 -3.37
C PRO A 159 -33.56 31.33 -4.60
N ALA A 160 -33.60 30.34 -5.50
CA ALA A 160 -32.83 30.24 -6.73
C ALA A 160 -32.98 31.44 -7.70
N PRO A 161 -31.96 31.70 -8.55
CA PRO A 161 -32.18 32.34 -9.84
C PRO A 161 -32.06 31.32 -10.99
N THR A 162 -33.20 31.05 -11.62
CA THR A 162 -33.34 30.82 -13.07
C THR A 162 -33.94 32.14 -13.57
N THR A 163 -33.38 32.86 -14.54
CA THR A 163 -33.49 32.72 -16.01
C THR A 163 -32.60 33.85 -16.57
N GLY A 164 -31.68 33.67 -17.52
CA GLY A 164 -31.90 33.42 -18.95
C GLY A 164 -31.44 34.63 -19.77
N ASN A 165 -30.62 34.35 -20.80
CA ASN A 165 -30.62 34.96 -22.12
C ASN A 165 -29.93 33.97 -23.07
#